data_AF-A0AAP6G8V4-F1
#
_entry.id   AF-A0AAP6G8V4-F1
#
_cell.length_a   1.000
_cell.length_b   1.000
_cell.length_c   1.000
_cell.angle_alpha   90.00
_cell.angle_beta   90.00
_cell.angle_gamma   90.00
#
_symmetry.space_group_name_H-M   'P 1'
#
loop_
_entity.id
_entity.type
_entity.pdbx_description
1 polymer ?
#
loop_
_entity_poly.entity_id
_entity_poly.type
_entity_poly.pdbx_seq_one_letter_code
_entity_poly.pdbx_strand_id
1 'polypeptide(L)'
;MTETETITAEKTITKKRGWVVPTITTLIGVAVSLLVAWYQIALSEEQALQAEIERSKAVKNELIQIVEEHIINKKPLDVSRLARLSEFRAKQERLLLVPSVSEIVEGAEFNILKSQYLEFEKKELFKEIFNSIYSELSASSKINYTGIFENSVNDLYSSIQSGNVNESSSKLNKLLSDFNTKIEEFNAEKAIREKKSIEELLKIVFDKPEIMIIAITLYAFTLYSVMFLRRKARSRKQIEIEVYEEYAKERADFLRKMHAENQDL
;
A
#
# COMPACT_ATOMS: atom_id res chain seq x y z
N MET A 1 42.42 67.24 -45.47
CA MET A 1 42.60 67.40 -44.02
C MET A 1 41.63 66.45 -43.34
N THR A 2 42.23 65.39 -42.80
CA THR A 2 41.76 64.33 -41.90
C THR A 2 40.68 64.79 -40.91
N GLU A 3 39.51 64.16 -40.87
CA GLU A 3 39.18 62.94 -40.09
C GLU A 3 39.43 63.09 -38.59
N THR A 4 38.34 63.11 -37.80
CA THR A 4 38.01 62.13 -36.75
C THR A 4 36.73 62.55 -36.03
N GLU A 5 35.58 62.04 -36.47
CA GLU A 5 34.41 61.88 -35.60
C GLU A 5 34.48 60.47 -35.00
N THR A 6 34.88 60.40 -33.74
CA THR A 6 34.88 59.15 -32.97
C THR A 6 33.43 58.80 -32.61
N ILE A 7 32.79 57.97 -33.43
CA ILE A 7 31.57 57.26 -33.05
C ILE A 7 31.99 56.17 -32.06
N THR A 8 31.83 56.44 -30.77
CA THR A 8 31.91 55.41 -29.73
C THR A 8 30.72 54.47 -29.87
N ALA A 9 30.93 53.37 -30.59
CA ALA A 9 30.04 52.22 -30.61
C ALA A 9 29.98 51.61 -29.20
N GLU A 10 28.91 51.90 -28.47
CA GLU A 10 28.57 51.25 -27.22
C GLU A 10 28.23 49.77 -27.51
N LYS A 11 29.24 48.90 -27.39
CA LYS A 11 29.07 47.44 -27.43
C LYS A 11 28.21 47.03 -26.23
N THR A 12 26.92 46.84 -26.46
CA THR A 12 26.04 46.12 -25.53
C THR A 12 26.52 44.67 -25.42
N ILE A 13 27.27 44.38 -24.36
CA ILE A 13 27.68 43.01 -24.03
C ILE A 13 26.42 42.26 -23.60
N THR A 14 25.80 41.52 -24.52
CA THR A 14 24.74 40.56 -24.20
C THR A 14 25.35 39.46 -23.33
N LYS A 15 25.27 39.63 -22.00
CA LYS A 15 25.71 38.66 -21.00
C LYS A 15 24.89 37.39 -21.21
N LYS A 16 25.49 36.33 -21.77
CA LYS A 16 24.87 35.01 -21.93
C LYS A 16 24.30 34.58 -20.57
N ARG A 17 22.98 34.66 -20.39
CA ARG A 17 22.30 34.23 -19.16
C ARG A 17 22.55 32.72 -19.02
N GLY A 18 23.39 32.35 -18.06
CA GLY A 18 23.78 30.96 -17.83
C GLY A 18 22.56 30.12 -17.49
N TRP A 19 22.33 29.06 -18.25
CA TRP A 19 21.29 28.06 -18.01
C TRP A 19 21.46 27.32 -16.68
N VAL A 20 22.62 27.49 -16.04
CA VAL A 20 22.97 26.90 -14.74
C VAL A 20 21.96 27.26 -13.66
N VAL A 21 21.53 28.53 -13.59
CA VAL A 21 20.60 28.98 -12.54
C VAL A 21 19.22 28.29 -12.67
N PRO A 22 18.56 28.31 -13.85
CA PRO A 22 17.33 27.54 -14.08
C PRO A 22 17.46 26.04 -13.79
N THR A 23 18.57 25.42 -14.19
CA THR A 23 18.79 23.99 -13.97
C THR A 23 18.92 23.66 -12.48
N ILE A 24 19.69 24.45 -11.72
CA ILE A 24 19.84 24.27 -10.27
C ILE A 24 18.50 24.48 -9.56
N THR A 25 17.75 25.53 -9.90
CA THR A 25 16.42 25.76 -9.29
C THR A 25 15.44 24.64 -9.59
N THR A 26 15.51 24.06 -10.79
CA THR A 26 14.66 22.91 -11.15
C THR A 26 15.04 21.67 -10.33
N LEU A 27 16.34 21.42 -10.13
CA LEU A 27 16.84 20.29 -9.36
C LEU A 27 16.48 20.42 -7.87
N ILE A 28 16.61 21.63 -7.30
CA ILE A 28 16.13 21.94 -5.95
C ILE A 28 14.62 21.72 -5.86
N GLY A 29 13.84 22.17 -6.84
CA GLY A 29 12.40 21.95 -6.90
C GLY A 29 12.04 20.47 -6.84
N VAL A 30 12.70 19.64 -7.66
CA VAL A 30 12.50 18.18 -7.66
C VAL A 30 12.88 17.55 -6.31
N ALA A 31 14.01 17.96 -5.72
CA ALA A 31 14.46 17.44 -4.43
C ALA A 31 13.48 17.79 -3.30
N VAL A 32 12.98 19.04 -3.27
CA VAL A 32 11.97 19.48 -2.28
C VAL A 32 10.67 18.71 -2.48
N SER A 33 10.20 18.53 -3.72
CA SER A 33 9.00 17.74 -3.98
C SER A 33 9.12 16.28 -3.53
N LEU A 34 10.29 15.66 -3.72
CA LEU A 34 10.55 14.30 -3.23
C LEU A 34 10.53 14.24 -1.69
N LEU A 35 11.13 15.22 -1.01
CA LEU A 35 11.10 15.30 0.46
C LEU A 35 9.69 15.48 1.00
N VAL A 36 8.90 16.37 0.38
CA VAL A 36 7.50 16.59 0.78
C VAL A 36 6.67 15.33 0.55
N ALA A 37 6.82 14.66 -0.59
CA ALA A 37 6.13 13.42 -0.88
C ALA A 37 6.51 12.31 0.12
N TRP A 38 7.80 12.17 0.43
CA TRP A 38 8.28 11.20 1.43
C TRP A 38 7.69 11.46 2.82
N TYR A 39 7.69 12.72 3.26
CA TYR A 39 7.11 13.11 4.55
C TYR A 39 5.59 12.86 4.60
N GLN A 40 4.87 13.15 3.52
CA GLN A 40 3.43 12.88 3.42
C GLN A 40 3.11 11.38 3.46
N ILE A 41 3.92 10.54 2.81
CA ILE A 41 3.76 9.09 2.87
C ILE A 41 3.96 8.59 4.30
N ALA A 42 5.04 9.00 4.98
CA ALA A 42 5.32 8.58 6.34
C ALA A 42 4.19 8.96 7.33
N LEU A 43 3.67 10.19 7.24
CA LEU A 43 2.53 10.62 8.05
C LEU A 43 1.25 9.84 7.71
N SER A 44 1.00 9.57 6.43
CA SER A 44 -0.18 8.83 5.99
C SER A 44 -0.16 7.39 6.48
N GLU A 45 1.01 6.75 6.55
CA GLU A 45 1.17 5.39 7.06
C GLU A 45 0.85 5.33 8.56
N GLU A 46 1.36 6.29 9.34
CA GLU A 46 1.09 6.36 10.79
C GLU A 46 -0.41 6.58 11.06
N GLN A 47 -1.04 7.49 10.32
CA GLN A 47 -2.48 7.73 10.44
C GLN A 47 -3.32 6.51 10.02
N ALA A 48 -2.90 5.79 8.98
CA ALA A 48 -3.57 4.58 8.53
C ALA A 48 -3.50 3.49 9.62
N LEU A 49 -2.34 3.32 10.25
CA LEU A 49 -2.13 2.36 11.32
C LEU A 49 -2.94 2.71 12.57
N GLN A 50 -2.96 3.99 12.98
CA GLN A 50 -3.78 4.43 14.11
C GLN A 50 -5.28 4.22 13.84
N ALA A 51 -5.74 4.59 12.64
CA ALA A 51 -7.14 4.37 12.25
C ALA A 51 -7.49 2.87 12.22
N GLU A 52 -6.56 2.00 11.82
CA GLU A 52 -6.77 0.56 11.87
C GLU A 52 -6.86 0.04 13.32
N ILE A 53 -5.98 0.50 14.20
CA ILE A 53 -6.06 0.15 15.64
C ILE A 53 -7.40 0.61 16.22
N GLU A 54 -7.86 1.81 15.90
CA GLU A 54 -9.14 2.33 16.38
C GLU A 54 -10.33 1.51 15.86
N ARG A 55 -10.34 1.16 14.57
CA ARG A 55 -11.38 0.29 13.99
C ARG A 55 -11.36 -1.10 14.63
N SER A 56 -10.18 -1.70 14.80
CA SER A 56 -10.05 -3.03 15.39
C SER A 56 -10.55 -3.04 16.84
N LYS A 57 -10.21 -2.00 17.62
CA LYS A 57 -10.71 -1.79 18.97
C LYS A 57 -12.23 -1.58 19.01
N ALA A 58 -12.78 -0.82 18.07
CA ALA A 58 -14.22 -0.58 17.97
C ALA A 58 -14.98 -1.88 17.70
N VAL A 59 -14.54 -2.68 16.72
CA VAL A 59 -15.14 -3.99 16.41
C VAL A 59 -15.02 -4.94 17.60
N LYS A 60 -13.86 -5.01 18.24
CA LYS A 60 -13.66 -5.84 19.43
C LYS A 60 -14.64 -5.45 20.56
N ASN A 61 -14.77 -4.15 20.83
CA ASN A 61 -15.69 -3.67 21.86
C ASN A 61 -17.16 -3.96 21.52
N GLU A 62 -17.57 -3.81 20.26
CA GLU A 62 -18.93 -4.16 19.82
C GLU A 62 -19.21 -5.65 20.03
N LEU A 63 -18.28 -6.52 19.63
CA LEU A 63 -18.43 -7.97 19.81
C LEU A 63 -18.46 -8.36 21.29
N ILE A 64 -17.64 -7.72 22.13
CA ILE A 64 -17.65 -7.92 23.58
C ILE A 64 -19.02 -7.55 24.16
N GLN A 65 -19.58 -6.40 23.80
CA GLN A 65 -20.91 -5.96 24.26
C GLN A 65 -22.01 -6.95 23.88
N ILE A 66 -21.96 -7.52 22.67
CA ILE A 66 -22.93 -8.53 22.24
C ILE A 66 -22.82 -9.78 23.11
N VAL A 67 -21.61 -10.22 23.44
CA VAL A 67 -21.38 -11.37 24.34
C VAL A 67 -21.86 -11.07 25.76
N GLU A 68 -21.55 -9.90 26.29
CA GLU A 68 -22.04 -9.44 27.59
C GLU A 68 -23.56 -9.47 27.66
N GLU A 69 -24.24 -8.92 26.65
CA GLU A 69 -25.70 -8.91 26.58
C GLU A 69 -26.29 -10.33 26.54
N HIS A 70 -25.66 -11.25 25.79
CA HIS A 70 -26.12 -12.64 25.73
C HIS A 70 -25.98 -13.36 27.07
N ILE A 71 -24.86 -13.15 27.78
CA ILE A 71 -24.58 -13.77 29.08
C ILE A 71 -25.50 -13.19 30.16
N ILE A 72 -25.68 -11.87 30.20
CA ILE A 72 -26.57 -11.19 31.16
C ILE A 72 -28.02 -11.68 30.98
N ASN A 73 -28.45 -11.86 29.73
CA ASN A 73 -29.79 -12.35 29.41
C ASN A 73 -29.94 -13.87 29.49
N LYS A 74 -28.89 -14.61 29.90
CA LYS A 74 -28.87 -16.08 30.02
C LYS A 74 -29.26 -16.80 28.72
N LYS A 75 -28.96 -16.21 27.56
CA LYS A 75 -29.18 -16.85 26.27
C LYS A 75 -27.95 -17.71 25.92
N PRO A 76 -28.14 -18.90 25.31
CA PRO A 76 -27.01 -19.73 24.92
C PRO A 76 -26.16 -18.99 23.87
N LEU A 77 -24.87 -18.84 24.17
CA LEU A 77 -23.89 -18.27 23.25
C LEU A 77 -23.31 -19.42 22.42
N ASP A 78 -23.62 -19.44 21.12
CA ASP A 78 -23.04 -20.39 20.17
C ASP A 78 -21.68 -19.85 19.70
N VAL A 79 -20.59 -20.50 20.14
CA VAL A 79 -19.20 -20.12 19.83
C VAL A 79 -18.98 -20.07 18.31
N SER A 80 -19.62 -20.95 17.56
CA SER A 80 -19.53 -20.99 16.10
C SER A 80 -20.27 -19.84 15.42
N ARG A 81 -21.31 -19.29 16.03
CA ARG A 81 -21.96 -18.05 15.55
C ARG A 81 -21.10 -16.83 15.85
N LEU A 82 -20.47 -16.79 17.03
CA LEU A 82 -19.59 -15.68 17.41
C LEU A 82 -18.36 -15.61 16.51
N ALA A 83 -17.75 -16.75 16.16
CA ALA A 83 -16.65 -16.83 15.19
C ALA A 83 -17.05 -16.27 13.82
N ARG A 84 -18.21 -16.68 13.29
CA ARG A 84 -18.71 -16.16 12.01
C ARG A 84 -19.03 -14.68 12.08
N LEU A 85 -19.55 -14.21 13.21
CA LEU A 85 -19.84 -12.79 13.41
C LEU A 85 -18.56 -11.95 13.46
N SER A 86 -17.51 -12.44 14.12
CA SER A 86 -16.22 -11.75 14.18
C SER A 86 -15.58 -11.65 12.80
N GLU A 87 -15.59 -12.72 12.01
CA GLU A 87 -15.13 -12.72 10.61
C GLU A 87 -15.94 -11.75 9.74
N PHE A 88 -17.27 -11.76 9.86
CA PHE A 88 -18.13 -10.87 9.09
C PHE A 88 -17.86 -9.40 9.41
N ARG A 89 -17.73 -9.05 10.69
CA ARG A 89 -17.43 -7.68 11.13
C ARG A 89 -16.02 -7.24 10.75
N ALA A 90 -15.04 -8.12 10.88
CA ALA A 90 -13.68 -7.84 10.43
C ALA A 90 -13.63 -7.57 8.91
N LYS A 91 -14.40 -8.33 8.12
CA LYS A 91 -14.53 -8.09 6.68
C LYS A 91 -15.23 -6.77 6.34
N GLN A 92 -16.26 -6.42 7.10
CA GLN A 92 -17.01 -5.17 6.91
C GLN A 92 -16.13 -3.93 7.18
N GLU A 93 -15.36 -3.95 8.27
CA GLU A 93 -14.46 -2.87 8.66
C GLU A 93 -13.07 -2.93 8.02
N ARG A 94 -12.83 -3.96 7.18
CA ARG A 94 -11.58 -4.21 6.45
C ARG A 94 -10.36 -4.29 7.39
N LEU A 95 -10.49 -5.04 8.47
CA LEU A 95 -9.39 -5.30 9.40
C LEU A 95 -8.39 -6.29 8.80
N LEU A 96 -7.08 -6.08 9.02
CA LEU A 96 -6.06 -7.08 8.66
C LEU A 96 -6.11 -8.30 9.59
N LEU A 97 -6.45 -8.08 10.87
CA LEU A 97 -6.49 -9.10 11.90
C LEU A 97 -7.92 -9.25 12.44
N VAL A 98 -8.44 -10.48 12.38
CA VAL A 98 -9.74 -10.82 12.94
C VAL A 98 -9.59 -11.05 14.44
N PRO A 99 -10.38 -10.40 15.31
CA PRO A 99 -10.33 -10.66 16.75
C PRO A 99 -10.73 -12.11 17.03
N SER A 100 -9.92 -12.79 17.84
CA SER A 100 -10.16 -14.19 18.21
C SER A 100 -11.38 -14.31 19.14
N VAL A 101 -12.09 -15.43 19.07
CA VAL A 101 -13.27 -15.66 19.92
C VAL A 101 -12.88 -15.72 21.40
N SER A 102 -11.72 -16.30 21.72
CA SER A 102 -11.17 -16.32 23.08
C SER A 102 -10.96 -14.91 23.63
N GLU A 103 -10.34 -14.00 22.86
CA GLU A 103 -10.12 -12.63 23.30
C GLU A 103 -11.43 -11.85 23.53
N ILE A 104 -12.47 -12.13 22.75
CA ILE A 104 -13.78 -11.50 22.90
C ILE A 104 -14.44 -12.00 24.19
N VAL A 105 -14.39 -13.31 24.45
CA VAL A 105 -14.97 -13.93 25.65
C VAL A 105 -14.23 -13.49 26.92
N GLU A 106 -12.89 -13.48 26.90
CA GLU A 106 -12.06 -13.00 28.01
C GLU A 106 -12.34 -11.52 28.32
N GLY A 107 -12.49 -10.69 27.29
CA GLY A 107 -12.86 -9.28 27.43
C GLY A 107 -14.22 -9.10 28.10
N ALA A 108 -15.21 -9.89 27.70
CA ALA A 108 -16.55 -9.88 28.30
C ALA A 108 -16.51 -10.38 29.76
N GLU A 109 -15.76 -11.44 30.06
CA GLU A 109 -15.58 -11.93 31.43
C GLU A 109 -14.97 -10.86 32.32
N PHE A 110 -13.87 -10.25 31.87
CA PHE A 110 -13.21 -9.19 32.62
C PHE A 110 -14.15 -8.02 32.93
N ASN A 111 -14.94 -7.58 31.96
CA ASN A 111 -15.89 -6.48 32.14
C ASN A 111 -17.02 -6.84 33.12
N ILE A 112 -17.59 -8.04 33.00
CA ILE A 112 -18.65 -8.52 33.90
C ILE A 112 -18.14 -8.65 35.34
N LEU A 113 -16.95 -9.23 35.53
CA LEU A 113 -16.35 -9.39 36.86
C LEU A 113 -16.03 -8.03 37.50
N LYS A 114 -15.51 -7.08 36.70
CA LYS A 114 -15.14 -5.74 37.17
C LYS A 114 -16.34 -4.80 37.34
N SER A 115 -17.50 -5.10 36.76
CA SER A 115 -18.69 -4.25 36.83
C SER A 115 -19.09 -3.93 38.27
N GLN A 116 -19.27 -2.65 38.59
CA GLN A 116 -19.70 -2.20 39.93
C GLN A 116 -21.23 -2.33 40.13
N TYR A 117 -21.97 -2.52 39.04
CA TYR A 117 -23.44 -2.52 39.03
C TYR A 117 -24.05 -3.93 39.14
N LEU A 118 -23.19 -4.96 39.16
CA LEU A 118 -23.58 -6.36 39.25
C LEU A 118 -23.37 -6.88 40.67
N GLU A 119 -24.42 -7.47 41.24
CA GLU A 119 -24.37 -8.18 42.52
C GLU A 119 -23.37 -9.34 42.45
N PHE A 120 -22.68 -9.60 43.56
CA PHE A 120 -21.64 -10.62 43.65
C PHE A 120 -22.15 -12.03 43.29
N GLU A 121 -23.34 -12.40 43.76
CA GLU A 121 -23.98 -13.69 43.47
C GLU A 121 -24.24 -13.89 41.97
N LYS A 122 -24.61 -12.83 41.25
CA LYS A 122 -24.80 -12.88 39.79
C LYS A 122 -23.49 -13.07 39.04
N LYS A 123 -22.38 -12.52 39.56
CA LYS A 123 -21.05 -12.71 38.98
C LYS A 123 -20.58 -14.16 39.09
N GLU A 124 -20.87 -14.82 40.22
CA GLU A 124 -20.57 -16.25 40.38
C GLU A 124 -21.35 -17.11 39.37
N LEU A 125 -22.65 -16.83 39.18
CA LEU A 125 -23.46 -17.51 38.18
C LEU A 125 -22.92 -17.32 36.75
N PHE A 126 -22.47 -16.11 36.40
CA PHE A 126 -21.88 -15.87 35.08
C PHE A 126 -20.54 -16.58 34.89
N LYS A 127 -19.76 -16.74 35.96
CA LYS A 127 -18.50 -17.50 35.92
C LYS A 127 -18.72 -18.95 35.50
N GLU A 128 -19.79 -19.59 35.95
CA GLU A 128 -20.14 -20.94 35.50
C GLU A 128 -20.44 -20.99 33.99
N ILE A 129 -21.12 -19.98 33.46
CA ILE A 129 -21.39 -19.84 32.03
C ILE A 129 -20.07 -19.68 31.24
N PHE A 130 -19.16 -18.82 31.71
CA PHE A 130 -17.84 -18.66 31.09
C PHE A 130 -17.03 -19.96 31.10
N ASN A 131 -17.02 -20.70 32.22
CA ASN A 131 -16.36 -22.01 32.30
C ASN A 131 -16.90 -22.99 31.25
N SER A 132 -18.22 -23.00 31.03
CA SER A 132 -18.85 -23.81 29.98
C SER A 132 -18.37 -23.37 28.59
N ILE A 133 -18.31 -22.07 28.31
CA ILE A 133 -17.83 -21.54 27.03
C ILE A 133 -16.35 -21.91 26.80
N TYR A 134 -15.50 -21.80 27.84
CA TYR A 134 -14.10 -22.20 27.74
C TYR A 134 -13.92 -23.70 27.50
N SER A 135 -14.80 -24.54 28.06
CA SER A 135 -14.78 -25.98 27.80
C SER A 135 -15.14 -26.32 26.34
N GLU A 136 -15.95 -25.48 25.70
CA GLU A 136 -16.30 -25.59 24.27
C GLU A 136 -15.18 -25.04 23.36
N LEU A 137 -14.51 -23.98 23.80
CA LEU A 137 -13.34 -23.40 23.12
C LEU A 137 -12.09 -24.28 23.22
N SER A 138 -11.92 -25.02 24.32
CA SER A 138 -10.85 -26.01 24.45
C SER A 138 -11.13 -27.14 23.47
N ALA A 139 -10.50 -27.07 22.31
CA ALA A 139 -10.73 -27.98 21.21
C ALA A 139 -10.66 -29.45 21.65
N SER A 140 -11.60 -30.24 21.11
CA SER A 140 -11.65 -31.70 21.25
C SER A 140 -10.26 -32.30 21.04
N SER A 141 -9.88 -33.21 21.94
CA SER A 141 -8.60 -33.91 22.05
C SER A 141 -8.19 -34.79 20.84
N LYS A 142 -8.75 -34.54 19.65
CA LYS A 142 -8.62 -35.39 18.45
C LYS A 142 -8.32 -34.61 17.17
N ILE A 143 -7.85 -33.37 17.25
CA ILE A 143 -7.42 -32.63 16.06
C ILE A 143 -5.94 -32.92 15.81
N ASN A 144 -5.65 -33.92 14.98
CA ASN A 144 -4.30 -34.12 14.44
C ASN A 144 -4.08 -33.10 13.32
N TYR A 145 -3.11 -32.21 13.49
CA TYR A 145 -2.68 -31.31 12.43
C TYR A 145 -1.91 -32.11 11.37
N THR A 146 -2.32 -32.01 10.10
CA THR A 146 -1.77 -32.76 8.95
C THR A 146 -1.03 -31.83 7.98
N GLY A 147 -0.19 -30.94 8.51
CA GLY A 147 0.58 -29.98 7.71
C GLY A 147 2.09 -30.19 7.78
N ILE A 148 2.84 -29.24 7.22
CA ILE A 148 4.31 -29.30 7.08
C ILE A 148 5.00 -29.50 8.45
N PHE A 149 4.40 -28.98 9.52
CA PHE A 149 4.89 -29.11 10.90
C PHE A 149 4.03 -30.07 11.74
N GLU A 150 3.39 -31.07 11.13
CA GLU A 150 2.55 -32.10 11.79
C GLU A 150 3.14 -32.58 13.12
N ASN A 151 4.38 -33.05 13.11
CA ASN A 151 5.02 -33.58 14.31
C ASN A 151 5.21 -32.51 15.38
N SER A 152 5.78 -31.35 15.05
CA SER A 152 6.09 -30.29 16.02
C SER A 152 4.82 -29.65 16.62
N VAL A 153 3.75 -29.52 15.82
CA VAL A 153 2.46 -28.97 16.27
C VAL A 153 1.70 -29.97 17.12
N ASN A 154 1.62 -31.25 16.71
CA ASN A 154 0.95 -32.29 17.50
C ASN A 154 1.70 -32.59 18.82
N ASP A 155 3.03 -32.52 18.80
CA ASP A 155 3.86 -32.65 20.01
C ASP A 155 3.65 -31.48 20.98
N LEU A 156 3.53 -30.25 20.47
CA LEU A 156 3.19 -29.08 21.29
C LEU A 156 1.78 -29.22 21.87
N TYR A 157 0.82 -29.66 21.06
CA TYR A 157 -0.57 -29.85 21.48
C TYR A 157 -0.69 -30.88 22.62
N SER A 158 0.00 -32.02 22.49
CA SER A 158 0.05 -33.04 23.55
C SER A 158 0.70 -32.54 24.84
N SER A 159 1.70 -31.65 24.76
CA SER A 159 2.33 -31.05 25.95
C SER A 159 1.49 -29.96 26.62
N ILE A 160 0.76 -29.17 25.84
CA ILE A 160 -0.21 -28.21 26.39
C ILE A 160 -1.28 -28.98 27.17
N GLN A 161 -1.72 -30.11 26.60
CA GLN A 161 -2.73 -30.97 27.23
C GLN A 161 -2.22 -31.70 28.48
N SER A 162 -0.93 -32.06 28.54
CA SER A 162 -0.34 -32.67 29.73
C SER A 162 -0.12 -31.69 30.89
N GLY A 163 -0.39 -30.39 30.68
CA GLY A 163 -0.24 -29.34 31.68
C GLY A 163 1.23 -29.02 32.02
N ASN A 164 2.18 -29.53 31.24
CA ASN A 164 3.60 -29.30 31.46
C ASN A 164 4.06 -28.01 30.76
N VAL A 165 3.99 -26.89 31.47
CA VAL A 165 4.30 -25.55 30.94
C VAL A 165 5.75 -25.45 30.42
N ASN A 166 6.70 -26.11 31.09
CA ASN A 166 8.12 -26.09 30.71
C ASN A 166 8.36 -26.86 29.40
N GLU A 167 7.71 -28.02 29.25
CA GLU A 167 7.79 -28.84 28.04
C GLU A 167 7.03 -28.20 26.87
N SER A 168 5.90 -27.55 27.15
CA SER A 168 5.14 -26.79 26.15
C SER A 168 5.97 -25.62 25.61
N SER A 169 6.66 -24.89 26.49
CA SER A 169 7.53 -23.78 26.09
C SER A 169 8.73 -24.24 25.25
N SER A 170 9.37 -25.36 25.61
CA SER A 170 10.50 -25.89 24.83
C SER A 170 10.05 -26.39 23.45
N LYS A 171 8.89 -27.04 23.35
CA LYS A 171 8.32 -27.48 22.07
C LYS A 171 7.82 -26.31 21.21
N LEU A 172 7.30 -25.25 21.82
CA LEU A 172 6.95 -24.01 21.12
C LEU A 172 8.20 -23.34 20.54
N ASN A 173 9.27 -23.23 21.32
CA ASN A 173 10.55 -22.67 20.84
C ASN A 173 11.12 -23.51 19.68
N LYS A 174 11.00 -24.84 19.75
CA LYS A 174 11.38 -25.73 18.66
C LYS A 174 10.53 -25.49 17.41
N LEU A 175 9.21 -25.38 17.54
CA LEU A 175 8.31 -25.08 16.44
C LEU A 175 8.62 -23.71 15.80
N LEU A 176 8.90 -22.69 16.62
CA LEU A 176 9.32 -21.38 16.14
C LEU A 176 10.66 -21.43 15.39
N SER A 177 11.62 -22.20 15.91
CA SER A 177 12.89 -22.43 15.23
C SER A 177 12.68 -23.12 13.88
N ASP A 178 11.90 -24.21 13.85
CA ASP A 178 11.59 -24.95 12.63
C ASP A 178 10.88 -24.05 11.60
N PHE A 179 9.98 -23.18 12.06
CA PHE A 179 9.28 -22.22 11.22
C PHE A 179 10.20 -21.14 10.64
N ASN A 180 11.08 -20.56 11.47
CA ASN A 180 12.06 -19.58 11.03
C ASN A 180 13.05 -20.17 10.02
N THR A 181 13.56 -21.37 10.29
CA THR A 181 14.44 -22.08 9.34
C THR A 181 13.72 -22.34 8.01
N LYS A 182 12.44 -22.70 8.03
CA LYS A 182 11.64 -22.87 6.80
C LYS A 182 11.46 -21.56 6.03
N ILE A 183 11.21 -20.45 6.74
CA ILE A 183 11.12 -19.12 6.11
C ILE A 183 12.45 -18.73 5.48
N GLU A 184 13.57 -18.95 6.18
CA GLU A 184 14.90 -18.70 5.64
C GLU A 184 15.18 -19.58 4.42
N GLU A 185 14.80 -20.85 4.45
CA GLU A 185 14.89 -21.78 3.31
C GLU A 185 14.08 -21.27 2.10
N PHE A 186 12.81 -20.88 2.31
CA PHE A 186 11.97 -20.31 1.25
C PHE A 186 12.52 -18.98 0.70
N ASN A 187 13.05 -18.11 1.56
CA ASN A 187 13.65 -16.86 1.15
C ASN A 187 14.97 -17.08 0.39
N ALA A 188 15.79 -18.03 0.82
CA ALA A 188 17.01 -18.42 0.14
C ALA A 188 16.71 -19.05 -1.22
N GLU A 189 15.72 -19.95 -1.30
CA GLU A 189 15.28 -20.56 -2.55
C GLU A 189 14.76 -19.51 -3.54
N LYS A 190 13.99 -18.53 -3.05
CA LYS A 190 13.52 -17.40 -3.87
C LYS A 190 14.68 -16.52 -4.36
N ALA A 191 15.63 -16.19 -3.49
CA ALA A 191 16.81 -15.40 -3.85
C ALA A 191 17.73 -16.14 -4.86
N ILE A 192 17.88 -17.46 -4.72
CA ILE A 192 18.63 -18.30 -5.67
C ILE A 192 17.89 -18.36 -7.01
N ARG A 193 16.56 -18.48 -7.01
CA ARG A 193 15.73 -18.51 -8.21
C ARG A 193 15.74 -17.17 -8.95
N GLU A 194 15.68 -16.05 -8.23
CA GLU A 194 15.78 -14.71 -8.82
C GLU A 194 17.18 -14.43 -9.41
N LYS A 195 18.25 -14.79 -8.69
CA LYS A 195 19.62 -14.67 -9.21
C LYS A 195 19.83 -15.52 -10.46
N LYS A 196 19.34 -16.78 -10.45
CA LYS A 196 19.41 -17.67 -11.60
C LYS A 196 18.61 -17.14 -12.80
N SER A 197 17.46 -16.49 -12.57
CA SER A 197 16.66 -15.88 -13.64
C SER A 197 17.35 -14.67 -14.29
N ILE A 198 18.06 -13.84 -13.52
CA ILE A 198 18.79 -12.67 -14.05
C ILE A 198 20.06 -13.11 -14.78
N GLU A 199 20.78 -14.08 -14.21
CA GLU A 199 22.00 -14.63 -14.79
C GLU A 199 21.70 -15.44 -16.08
N GLU A 200 20.59 -16.19 -16.12
CA GLU A 200 20.12 -16.84 -17.35
C GLU A 200 19.69 -15.83 -18.41
N LEU A 201 19.03 -14.73 -18.04
CA LEU A 201 18.68 -13.66 -19.00
C LEU A 201 19.92 -12.97 -19.58
N LEU A 202 20.91 -12.64 -18.73
CA LEU A 202 22.19 -12.08 -19.19
C LEU A 202 22.94 -13.06 -20.08
N LYS A 203 22.99 -14.35 -19.69
CA LYS A 203 23.65 -15.39 -20.46
C LYS A 203 22.97 -15.63 -21.81
N ILE A 204 21.64 -15.63 -21.88
CA ILE A 204 20.88 -15.72 -23.15
C ILE A 204 21.18 -14.53 -24.07
N VAL A 205 21.35 -13.33 -23.50
CA VAL A 205 21.68 -12.12 -24.27
C VAL A 205 23.11 -12.14 -24.80
N PHE A 206 24.07 -12.72 -24.05
CA PHE A 206 25.47 -12.83 -24.48
C PHE A 206 25.75 -14.05 -25.39
N ASP A 207 25.09 -15.18 -25.18
CA ASP A 207 25.32 -16.42 -25.94
C ASP A 207 24.66 -16.40 -27.34
N LYS A 208 23.67 -15.50 -27.57
CA LYS A 208 22.97 -15.39 -28.86
C LYS A 208 22.97 -13.95 -29.38
N PRO A 209 23.93 -13.56 -30.24
CA PRO A 209 24.02 -12.19 -30.76
C PRO A 209 22.78 -11.77 -31.55
N GLU A 210 22.02 -12.72 -32.11
CA GLU A 210 20.74 -12.46 -32.79
C GLU A 210 19.71 -11.80 -31.87
N ILE A 211 19.62 -12.21 -30.61
CA ILE A 211 18.66 -11.64 -29.64
C ILE A 211 19.08 -10.23 -29.24
N MET A 212 20.39 -9.99 -29.12
CA MET A 212 20.93 -8.66 -28.85
C MET A 212 20.61 -7.69 -30.01
N ILE A 213 20.78 -8.14 -31.25
CA ILE A 213 20.43 -7.35 -32.45
C ILE A 213 18.93 -7.03 -32.43
N ILE A 214 18.06 -8.01 -32.17
CA ILE A 214 16.60 -7.80 -32.09
C ILE A 214 16.25 -6.76 -31.01
N ALA A 215 16.82 -6.88 -29.81
CA ALA A 215 16.59 -5.96 -28.71
C ALA A 215 17.03 -4.52 -29.06
N ILE A 216 18.19 -4.36 -29.69
CA ILE A 216 18.70 -3.05 -30.14
C ILE A 216 17.79 -2.48 -31.24
N THR A 217 17.35 -3.29 -32.21
CA THR A 217 16.42 -2.83 -33.24
C THR A 217 15.06 -2.43 -32.67
N LEU A 218 14.53 -3.16 -31.69
CA LEU A 218 13.28 -2.83 -31.02
C LEU A 218 13.41 -1.52 -30.22
N TYR A 219 14.54 -1.33 -29.54
CA TYR A 219 14.86 -0.10 -28.83
C TYR A 219 15.00 1.10 -29.79
N ALA A 220 15.70 0.93 -30.91
CA ALA A 220 15.82 1.97 -31.93
C ALA A 220 14.46 2.31 -32.56
N PHE A 221 13.61 1.30 -32.80
CA PHE A 221 12.27 1.49 -33.37
C PHE A 221 11.33 2.23 -32.41
N THR A 222 11.36 1.91 -31.12
CA THR A 222 10.57 2.62 -30.11
C THR A 222 11.00 4.08 -29.96
N LEU A 223 12.31 4.34 -29.92
CA LEU A 223 12.84 5.72 -29.93
C LEU A 223 12.44 6.49 -31.19
N TYR A 224 12.57 5.87 -32.36
CA TYR A 224 12.18 6.47 -33.63
C TYR A 224 10.68 6.80 -33.66
N SER A 225 9.84 5.87 -33.17
CA SER A 225 8.38 6.07 -33.07
C SER A 225 8.04 7.24 -32.15
N VAL A 226 8.69 7.35 -30.99
CA VAL A 226 8.50 8.48 -30.06
C VAL A 226 8.94 9.81 -30.69
N MET A 227 10.09 9.83 -31.39
CA MET A 227 10.54 11.03 -32.10
C MET A 227 9.60 11.42 -33.24
N PHE A 228 9.06 10.46 -33.99
CA PHE A 228 8.10 10.69 -35.06
C PHE A 228 6.78 11.26 -34.52
N LEU A 229 6.26 10.70 -33.42
CA LEU A 229 5.06 11.22 -32.76
C LEU A 229 5.28 12.65 -32.26
N ARG A 230 6.44 12.95 -31.65
CA ARG A 230 6.80 14.31 -31.23
C ARG A 230 6.91 15.27 -32.43
N ARG A 231 7.49 14.84 -33.55
CA ARG A 231 7.59 15.65 -34.77
C ARG A 231 6.22 15.94 -35.37
N LYS A 232 5.34 14.93 -35.44
CA LYS A 232 3.95 15.09 -35.91
C LYS A 232 3.15 16.03 -35.02
N ALA A 233 3.31 15.94 -33.69
CA ALA A 233 2.68 16.85 -32.75
C ALA A 233 3.15 18.31 -32.94
N ARG A 234 4.44 18.54 -33.22
CA ARG A 234 4.96 19.90 -33.51
C ARG A 234 4.42 20.46 -34.83
N SER A 235 4.36 19.64 -35.88
CA SER A 235 3.81 20.07 -37.18
C SER A 235 2.32 20.41 -37.10
N ARG A 236 1.53 19.67 -36.31
CA ARG A 236 0.11 20.00 -36.07
C ARG A 236 -0.06 21.36 -35.38
N LYS A 237 0.80 21.67 -34.39
CA LYS A 237 0.77 22.98 -33.73
C LYS A 237 1.13 24.14 -34.68
N GLN A 238 2.00 23.92 -35.65
CA GLN A 238 2.34 24.95 -36.64
C GLN A 238 1.18 25.23 -37.61
N ILE A 239 0.52 24.17 -38.09
CA ILE A 239 -0.66 24.30 -38.97
C ILE A 239 -1.80 25.01 -38.23
N GLU A 240 -2.00 24.71 -36.94
CA GLU A 240 -3.03 25.37 -36.12
C GLU A 240 -2.76 26.87 -35.93
N ILE A 241 -1.50 27.28 -35.81
CA ILE A 241 -1.11 28.70 -35.72
C ILE A 241 -1.36 29.41 -37.06
N GLU A 242 -0.98 28.80 -38.18
CA GLU A 242 -1.13 29.38 -39.51
C GLU A 242 -2.60 29.56 -39.89
N VAL A 243 -3.45 28.57 -39.61
CA VAL A 243 -4.91 28.66 -39.80
C VAL A 243 -5.54 29.75 -38.91
N TYR A 244 -5.04 29.90 -37.68
CA TYR A 244 -5.53 30.94 -36.76
C TYR A 244 -5.14 32.35 -37.22
N GLU A 245 -3.93 32.53 -37.77
CA GLU A 245 -3.49 33.79 -38.36
C GLU A 245 -4.28 34.16 -39.61
N GLU A 246 -4.59 33.19 -40.47
CA GLU A 246 -5.41 33.39 -41.67
C GLU A 246 -6.85 33.80 -41.30
N TYR A 247 -7.45 33.13 -40.31
CA TYR A 247 -8.78 33.46 -39.80
C TYR A 247 -8.83 34.85 -39.14
N ALA A 248 -7.79 35.24 -38.40
CA ALA A 248 -7.68 36.56 -37.79
C ALA A 248 -7.59 37.66 -38.84
N LYS A 249 -6.89 37.40 -39.96
CA LYS A 249 -6.74 38.33 -41.08
C LYS A 249 -8.05 38.52 -41.85
N GLU A 250 -8.76 37.43 -42.17
CA GLU A 250 -10.08 37.50 -42.81
C GLU A 250 -11.09 38.28 -41.96
N ARG A 251 -11.06 38.08 -40.64
CA ARG A 251 -11.94 38.83 -39.72
C ARG A 251 -11.61 40.32 -39.67
N ALA A 252 -10.32 40.68 -39.71
CA ALA A 252 -9.90 42.08 -39.75
C ALA A 252 -10.31 42.76 -41.06
N ASP A 253 -10.21 42.06 -42.19
CA ASP A 253 -10.64 42.57 -43.49
C ASP A 253 -12.17 42.70 -43.60
N PHE A 254 -12.92 41.78 -43.00
CA PHE A 254 -14.37 41.87 -42.89
C PHE A 254 -14.82 43.10 -42.08
N LEU A 255 -14.20 43.33 -40.91
CA LEU A 255 -14.49 44.51 -40.09
C LEU A 255 -14.14 45.81 -40.81
N ARG A 256 -13.03 45.85 -41.57
CA ARG A 256 -12.69 47.02 -42.40
C ARG A 256 -13.73 47.32 -43.47
N LYS A 257 -14.25 46.29 -44.15
CA LYS A 257 -15.34 46.46 -45.12
C LYS A 257 -16.61 47.00 -44.47
N MET A 258 -17.01 46.44 -43.33
CA MET A 258 -18.15 46.93 -42.55
C MET A 258 -17.98 48.39 -42.08
N HIS A 259 -16.76 48.80 -41.72
CA HIS A 259 -16.51 50.20 -41.34
C HIS A 259 -16.52 51.16 -42.54
N ALA A 260 -16.05 50.71 -43.71
CA ALA A 260 -16.12 51.50 -44.93
C ALA A 260 -17.57 51.68 -45.41
N GLU A 261 -18.38 50.62 -45.36
CA GLU A 261 -19.79 50.67 -45.77
C GLU A 261 -20.67 51.53 -44.84
N ASN A 262 -20.29 51.65 -43.56
CA ASN A 262 -20.94 52.56 -42.60
C ASN A 262 -20.48 54.03 -42.69
N GLN A 263 -19.44 54.36 -43.49
CA GLN A 263 -19.01 55.74 -43.72
C GLN A 263 -19.63 56.38 -44.97
N ASP A 264 -20.24 55.57 -45.85
CA ASP A 264 -20.93 56.01 -47.06
C ASP A 264 -22.45 56.22 -46.88
N LEU A 265 -22.93 56.19 -45.63
CA LEU A 265 -24.30 56.51 -45.18
C LEU A 265 -24.33 57.82 -44.38
#